data_AF-K9RL87-F1
#
_entry.id   AF-K9RL87-F1
#
_cell.length_a   1.000
_cell.length_b   1.000
_cell.length_c   1.000
_cell.angle_alpha   90.00
_cell.angle_beta   90.00
_cell.angle_gamma   90.00
#
_symmetry.space_group_name_H-M   'P 1'
#
loop_
_entity.id
_entity.type
_entity.pdbx_description
1 polymer ?
#
loop_
_entity_poly.entity_id
_entity_poly.type
_entity_poly.pdbx_seq_one_letter_code
_entity_poly.pdbx_strand_id
1 'polypeptide(L)'
;MRLPYWLPNVRSWFNAVALILLMIGIDYLMDYAVDIIKILMDSAPWLIGAFLFLLFAFPIVTIAFLHNWLHTFLDVFFPESRFPEDELRAGWFPSIFSWWEAVFGWGSYVLSSVFVLFFLGIFTTHSNSLNLLSILSQDLSSYSFSLPSARFTILQIIVAAYLYQLEFLVRQRLLATARQ
;
A
#
# COMPACT_ATOMS: atom_id res chain seq x y z
N MET A 1 -9.68 24.11 -8.66
CA MET A 1 -8.99 24.82 -7.57
C MET A 1 -7.53 24.40 -7.58
N ARG A 2 -6.57 25.33 -7.63
CA ARG A 2 -5.14 24.98 -7.53
C ARG A 2 -4.79 24.85 -6.05
N LEU A 3 -4.40 23.65 -5.64
CA LEU A 3 -3.88 23.40 -4.30
C LEU A 3 -2.55 24.14 -4.10
N PRO A 4 -2.18 24.49 -2.85
CA PRO A 4 -0.84 25.01 -2.55
C PRO A 4 0.25 24.06 -3.03
N TYR A 5 1.38 24.60 -3.48
CA TYR A 5 2.48 23.84 -4.09
C TYR A 5 3.12 22.79 -3.16
N TRP A 6 2.91 22.91 -1.85
CA TRP A 6 3.44 22.00 -0.82
C TRP A 6 2.46 20.88 -0.44
N LEU A 7 1.21 20.93 -0.91
CA LEU A 7 0.21 19.89 -0.69
C LEU A 7 0.20 18.90 -1.87
N PRO A 8 0.13 17.58 -1.60
CA PRO A 8 -0.06 16.58 -2.65
C PRO A 8 -1.32 16.83 -3.48
N ASN A 9 -1.27 16.45 -4.75
CA ASN A 9 -2.44 16.49 -5.63
C ASN A 9 -3.56 15.58 -5.10
N VAL A 10 -4.82 15.90 -5.43
CA VAL A 10 -6.00 15.12 -5.02
C VAL A 10 -5.88 13.64 -5.40
N ARG A 11 -5.31 13.35 -6.58
CA ARG A 11 -5.03 11.97 -7.03
C ARG A 11 -4.12 11.22 -6.07
N SER A 12 -3.06 11.88 -5.57
CA SER A 12 -2.10 11.28 -4.63
C SER A 12 -2.74 10.93 -3.29
N TRP A 13 -3.65 11.80 -2.80
CA TRP A 13 -4.45 11.52 -1.60
C TRP A 13 -5.40 10.34 -1.79
N PHE A 14 -6.13 10.31 -2.91
CA PHE A 14 -7.03 9.20 -3.23
C PHE A 14 -6.27 7.87 -3.30
N ASN A 15 -5.12 7.85 -3.96
CA ASN A 15 -4.26 6.66 -4.04
C ASN A 15 -3.77 6.20 -2.67
N ALA A 16 -3.35 7.13 -1.80
CA ALA A 16 -2.89 6.80 -0.44
C ALA A 16 -4.02 6.19 0.41
N VAL A 17 -5.22 6.78 0.36
CA VAL A 17 -6.39 6.24 1.08
C VAL A 17 -6.81 4.88 0.54
N ALA A 18 -6.87 4.73 -0.80
CA ALA A 18 -7.19 3.47 -1.44
C ALA A 18 -6.17 2.38 -1.10
N LEU A 19 -4.87 2.71 -1.08
CA LEU A 19 -3.81 1.80 -0.68
C LEU A 19 -3.99 1.33 0.75
N ILE A 20 -4.24 2.24 1.70
CA ILE A 20 -4.38 1.85 3.11
C ILE A 20 -5.64 1.02 3.33
N LEU A 21 -6.78 1.37 2.71
CA LEU A 21 -7.99 0.53 2.75
C LEU A 21 -7.74 -0.87 2.17
N LEU A 22 -7.01 -0.95 1.05
CA LEU A 22 -6.63 -2.21 0.44
C LEU A 22 -5.73 -3.03 1.38
N MET A 23 -4.75 -2.40 2.03
CA MET A 23 -3.86 -3.07 2.96
C MET A 23 -4.61 -3.60 4.17
N ILE A 24 -5.61 -2.89 4.68
CA ILE A 24 -6.49 -3.39 5.74
C ILE A 24 -7.20 -4.68 5.30
N GLY A 25 -7.71 -4.72 4.07
CA GLY A 25 -8.33 -5.93 3.52
C GLY A 25 -7.33 -7.09 3.34
N ILE A 26 -6.10 -6.78 2.93
CA ILE A 26 -5.03 -7.77 2.77
C ILE A 26 -4.56 -8.30 4.12
N ASP A 27 -4.45 -7.46 5.14
CA ASP A 27 -4.06 -7.83 6.51
C ASP A 27 -5.01 -8.90 7.06
N TYR A 28 -6.31 -8.68 6.90
CA TYR A 28 -7.33 -9.67 7.27
C TYR A 28 -7.14 -11.02 6.54
N LEU A 29 -6.78 -11.01 5.26
CA LEU A 29 -6.49 -12.24 4.51
C LEU A 29 -5.17 -12.89 4.95
N MET A 30 -4.19 -12.08 5.34
CA MET A 30 -2.89 -12.55 5.82
C MET A 30 -3.02 -13.27 7.16
N ASP A 31 -3.90 -12.84 8.06
CA ASP A 31 -4.17 -13.53 9.34
C ASP A 31 -4.56 -15.00 9.10
N TYR A 32 -5.52 -15.23 8.19
CA TYR A 32 -5.92 -16.58 7.80
C TYR A 32 -4.79 -17.35 7.12
N ALA A 33 -4.02 -16.69 6.25
CA ALA A 33 -2.91 -17.32 5.56
C ALA A 33 -1.82 -17.76 6.55
N VAL A 34 -1.51 -16.94 7.55
CA VAL A 34 -0.52 -17.22 8.60
C VAL A 34 -0.94 -18.44 9.42
N ASP A 35 -2.22 -18.56 9.79
CA ASP A 35 -2.70 -19.72 10.55
C ASP A 35 -2.61 -21.01 9.73
N ILE A 36 -2.94 -20.96 8.43
CA ILE A 36 -2.73 -22.08 7.51
C ILE A 36 -1.24 -22.43 7.41
N ILE A 37 -0.36 -21.42 7.25
CA ILE A 37 1.08 -21.63 7.15
C ILE A 37 1.64 -22.27 8.43
N LYS A 38 1.18 -21.87 9.63
CA LYS A 38 1.60 -22.49 10.90
C LYS A 38 1.31 -23.99 10.92
N ILE A 39 0.09 -24.39 10.53
CA ILE A 39 -0.32 -25.80 10.45
C ILE A 39 0.57 -26.56 9.45
N LEU A 40 0.88 -25.96 8.30
CA LEU A 40 1.74 -26.57 7.29
C LEU A 40 3.21 -26.63 7.73
N MET A 41 3.70 -25.65 8.49
CA MET A 41 5.06 -25.61 9.03
C MET A 41 5.31 -26.76 10.02
N ASP A 42 4.32 -27.12 10.82
CA ASP A 42 4.40 -28.28 11.73
C ASP A 42 4.57 -29.60 10.95
N SER A 43 4.01 -29.68 9.74
CA SER A 43 4.04 -30.89 8.91
C SER A 43 5.23 -30.95 7.93
N ALA A 44 5.69 -29.80 7.43
CA ALA A 44 6.71 -29.69 6.40
C ALA A 44 7.65 -28.48 6.63
N PRO A 45 8.50 -28.51 7.68
CA PRO A 45 9.33 -27.37 8.07
C PRO A 45 10.37 -26.98 7.01
N TRP A 46 10.74 -27.90 6.11
CA TRP A 46 11.67 -27.60 5.00
C TRP A 46 11.08 -26.62 3.96
N LEU A 47 9.76 -26.41 3.95
CA LEU A 47 9.09 -25.47 3.05
C LEU A 47 9.00 -24.05 3.59
N ILE A 48 9.57 -23.77 4.77
CA ILE A 48 9.45 -22.44 5.43
C ILE A 48 9.87 -21.29 4.52
N GLY A 49 10.95 -21.46 3.75
CA GLY A 49 11.42 -20.43 2.81
C GLY A 49 10.41 -20.13 1.70
N ALA A 50 9.73 -21.17 1.19
CA ALA A 50 8.70 -21.01 0.17
C ALA A 50 7.46 -20.30 0.73
N PHE A 51 7.04 -20.63 1.95
CA PHE A 51 5.91 -19.96 2.59
C PHE A 51 6.20 -18.50 2.94
N LEU A 52 7.41 -18.19 3.42
CA LEU A 52 7.82 -16.80 3.66
C LEU A 52 7.84 -15.98 2.37
N PHE A 53 8.34 -16.56 1.27
CA PHE A 53 8.30 -15.92 -0.03
C PHE A 53 6.87 -15.67 -0.51
N LEU A 54 5.98 -16.66 -0.38
CA LEU A 54 4.57 -16.53 -0.74
C LEU A 54 3.87 -15.44 0.09
N LEU A 55 4.12 -15.41 1.41
CA LEU A 55 3.55 -14.40 2.30
C LEU A 55 3.99 -12.98 1.91
N PHE A 56 5.25 -12.82 1.51
CA PHE A 56 5.77 -11.53 1.03
C PHE A 56 5.25 -11.16 -0.37
N ALA A 57 5.10 -12.13 -1.27
CA ALA A 57 4.61 -11.92 -2.62
C ALA A 57 3.10 -11.66 -2.66
N PHE A 58 2.34 -12.18 -1.70
CA PHE A 58 0.88 -12.13 -1.68
C PHE A 58 0.31 -10.71 -1.73
N PRO A 59 0.78 -9.74 -0.92
CA PRO A 59 0.35 -8.34 -1.04
C PRO A 59 0.62 -7.77 -2.43
N ILE A 60 1.78 -8.04 -3.02
CA ILE A 60 2.17 -7.50 -4.34
C ILE A 60 1.23 -8.04 -5.42
N VAL A 61 0.99 -9.35 -5.43
CA VAL A 61 0.06 -9.98 -6.39
C VAL A 61 -1.34 -9.40 -6.20
N THR A 62 -1.82 -9.29 -4.96
CA THR A 62 -3.16 -8.79 -4.67
C THR A 62 -3.34 -7.34 -5.12
N ILE A 63 -2.36 -6.47 -4.86
CA ILE A 63 -2.41 -5.07 -5.32
C ILE A 63 -2.44 -5.01 -6.84
N ALA A 64 -1.60 -5.78 -7.54
CA ALA A 64 -1.54 -5.76 -9.01
C ALA A 64 -2.90 -6.12 -9.62
N PHE A 65 -3.51 -7.21 -9.14
CA PHE A 65 -4.81 -7.66 -9.63
C PHE A 65 -5.94 -6.69 -9.27
N LEU A 66 -6.04 -6.24 -8.01
CA LEU A 66 -7.11 -5.33 -7.61
C LEU A 66 -6.99 -3.97 -8.31
N HIS A 67 -5.77 -3.46 -8.48
CA HIS A 67 -5.55 -2.20 -9.16
C HIS A 67 -5.94 -2.29 -10.64
N ASN A 68 -5.53 -3.35 -11.33
CA ASN A 68 -5.94 -3.59 -12.72
C ASN A 68 -7.46 -3.77 -12.85
N TRP A 69 -8.08 -4.51 -11.93
CA TRP A 69 -9.51 -4.74 -11.95
C TRP A 69 -10.29 -3.47 -11.64
N LEU A 70 -9.84 -2.66 -10.68
CA LEU A 70 -10.45 -1.37 -10.36
C LEU A 70 -10.43 -0.44 -11.58
N HIS A 71 -9.30 -0.35 -12.27
CA HIS A 71 -9.21 0.42 -13.51
C HIS A 71 -10.17 -0.10 -14.58
N THR A 72 -10.18 -1.41 -14.82
CA THR A 72 -11.10 -2.03 -15.78
C THR A 72 -12.57 -1.77 -15.42
N PHE A 73 -12.91 -1.84 -14.14
CA PHE A 73 -14.26 -1.56 -13.63
C PHE A 73 -14.63 -0.09 -13.86
N LEU A 74 -13.75 0.84 -13.48
CA LEU A 74 -13.98 2.27 -13.70
C LEU A 74 -14.09 2.61 -15.19
N ASP A 75 -13.32 1.97 -16.07
CA ASP A 75 -13.38 2.21 -17.51
C ASP A 75 -14.67 1.72 -18.17
N VAL A 76 -15.32 0.72 -17.58
CA VAL A 76 -16.62 0.17 -18.03
C VAL A 76 -17.78 1.01 -17.52
N PHE A 77 -17.76 1.39 -16.24
CA PHE A 77 -18.90 2.09 -15.59
C PHE A 77 -18.80 3.62 -15.64
N PHE A 78 -17.59 4.17 -15.74
CA PHE A 78 -17.30 5.60 -15.75
C PHE A 78 -16.27 5.94 -16.83
N PRO A 79 -16.60 5.78 -18.13
CA PRO A 79 -15.64 6.01 -19.22
C PRO A 79 -15.10 7.45 -19.29
N GLU A 80 -15.79 8.42 -18.67
CA GLU A 80 -15.32 9.80 -18.53
C GLU A 80 -14.16 9.97 -17.54
N SER A 81 -13.87 8.97 -16.68
CA SER A 81 -12.72 9.00 -15.77
C SER A 81 -11.40 8.58 -16.41
N ARG A 82 -11.40 8.29 -17.72
CA ARG A 82 -10.17 7.91 -18.45
C ARG A 82 -9.18 9.06 -18.45
N PHE A 83 -8.02 8.82 -17.85
CA PHE A 83 -6.88 9.71 -18.05
C PHE A 83 -6.22 9.39 -19.40
N PRO A 84 -5.70 10.40 -20.13
CA PRO A 84 -5.05 10.18 -21.43
C PRO A 84 -3.83 9.24 -21.38
N GLU A 85 -3.32 8.98 -20.18
CA GLU A 85 -2.18 8.10 -19.92
C GLU A 85 -2.57 6.60 -19.86
N ASP A 86 -3.87 6.28 -19.79
CA ASP A 86 -4.38 4.93 -19.51
C ASP A 86 -4.95 4.18 -20.74
N GLU A 87 -4.87 4.75 -21.96
CA GLU A 87 -5.47 4.19 -23.19
C GLU A 87 -4.93 2.80 -23.61
N LEU A 88 -3.86 2.30 -22.98
CA LEU A 88 -3.21 1.02 -23.29
C LEU A 88 -3.60 -0.16 -22.35
N ARG A 89 -4.51 0.03 -21.37
CA ARG A 89 -4.75 -0.95 -20.29
C ARG A 89 -5.97 -1.88 -20.48
N ALA A 90 -6.26 -2.35 -21.70
CA ALA A 90 -7.39 -3.27 -21.92
C ALA A 90 -6.98 -4.75 -21.74
N GLY A 91 -7.12 -5.30 -20.53
CA GLY A 91 -6.88 -6.73 -20.29
C GLY A 91 -7.27 -7.22 -18.88
N TRP A 92 -7.72 -8.47 -18.80
CA TRP A 92 -8.04 -9.14 -17.52
C TRP A 92 -6.81 -9.45 -16.68
N PHE A 93 -5.63 -9.52 -17.31
CA PHE A 93 -4.35 -9.77 -16.65
C PHE A 93 -3.58 -8.47 -16.44
N PRO A 94 -2.91 -8.30 -15.29
CA PRO A 94 -2.11 -7.11 -15.00
C PRO A 94 -0.93 -6.99 -15.97
N SER A 95 -0.79 -5.82 -16.59
CA SER A 95 0.37 -5.48 -17.41
C SER A 95 1.63 -5.28 -16.55
N ILE A 96 2.82 -5.25 -17.17
CA ILE A 96 4.09 -4.99 -16.47
C ILE A 96 4.04 -3.68 -15.65
N PHE A 97 3.27 -2.71 -16.11
CA PHE A 97 3.08 -1.44 -15.42
C PHE A 97 2.23 -1.59 -14.15
N SER A 98 1.22 -2.45 -14.17
CA SER A 98 0.41 -2.78 -13.00
C SER A 98 1.24 -3.52 -11.93
N TRP A 99 2.16 -4.39 -12.35
CA TRP A 99 3.12 -5.01 -11.43
C TRP A 99 4.05 -3.97 -10.79
N TRP A 100 4.52 -3.00 -11.57
CA TRP A 100 5.32 -1.89 -11.04
C TRP A 100 4.54 -1.04 -10.04
N GLU A 101 3.29 -0.69 -10.35
CA GLU A 101 2.40 0.04 -9.43
C GLU A 101 2.15 -0.74 -8.14
N ALA A 102 2.04 -2.07 -8.23
CA ALA A 102 1.89 -2.92 -7.05
C ALA A 102 3.14 -2.95 -6.17
N VAL A 103 4.33 -3.06 -6.77
CA VAL A 103 5.60 -2.99 -6.04
C VAL A 103 5.77 -1.62 -5.41
N PHE A 104 5.44 -0.54 -6.13
CA PHE A 104 5.50 0.82 -5.60
C PHE A 104 4.50 1.04 -4.47
N GLY A 105 3.25 0.55 -4.61
CA GLY A 105 2.23 0.63 -3.57
C GLY A 105 2.64 -0.11 -2.31
N TRP A 106 3.13 -1.35 -2.45
CA TRP A 106 3.65 -2.13 -1.33
C TRP A 106 4.84 -1.44 -0.65
N GLY A 107 5.81 -0.97 -1.45
CA GLY A 107 6.97 -0.23 -0.93
C GLY A 107 6.58 1.06 -0.23
N SER A 108 5.60 1.80 -0.76
CA SER A 108 5.09 3.03 -0.17
C SER A 108 4.39 2.76 1.16
N TYR A 109 3.62 1.68 1.25
CA TYR A 109 3.01 1.24 2.50
C TYR A 109 4.09 0.96 3.56
N VAL A 110 5.05 0.07 3.25
CA VAL A 110 6.12 -0.30 4.19
C VAL A 110 6.95 0.93 4.61
N LEU A 111 7.35 1.77 3.66
CA LEU A 111 8.17 2.94 3.93
C LEU A 111 7.40 3.98 4.77
N SER A 112 6.11 4.19 4.50
CA SER A 112 5.27 5.07 5.31
C SER A 112 5.12 4.54 6.73
N SER A 113 4.92 3.24 6.92
CA SER A 113 4.85 2.61 8.25
C SER A 113 6.13 2.82 9.03
N VAL A 114 7.28 2.56 8.42
CA VAL A 114 8.61 2.74 9.05
C VAL A 114 8.83 4.21 9.42
N PHE A 115 8.49 5.14 8.54
CA PHE A 115 8.67 6.57 8.80
C PHE A 115 7.79 7.05 9.96
N VAL A 116 6.53 6.62 10.00
CA VAL A 116 5.60 6.97 11.06
C VAL A 116 6.04 6.37 12.40
N LEU A 117 6.48 5.11 12.41
CA LEU A 117 7.06 4.47 13.60
C LEU A 117 8.31 5.19 14.09
N PHE A 118 9.21 5.58 13.18
CA PHE A 118 10.41 6.34 13.52
C PHE A 118 10.05 7.68 14.16
N PHE A 119 9.10 8.41 13.56
CA PHE A 119 8.67 9.70 14.07
C PHE A 119 7.98 9.58 15.43
N LEU A 120 7.01 8.67 15.58
CA LEU A 120 6.34 8.39 16.87
C LEU A 120 7.34 7.90 17.93
N GLY A 121 8.34 7.12 17.52
CA GLY A 121 9.41 6.62 18.39
C GLY A 121 10.25 7.73 19.01
N ILE A 122 10.54 8.80 18.27
CA ILE A 122 11.27 9.97 18.80
C ILE A 122 10.50 10.64 19.94
N PHE A 123 9.17 10.72 19.83
CA PHE A 123 8.32 11.38 20.83
C PHE A 123 7.85 10.46 21.96
N THR A 124 8.17 9.17 21.91
CA THR A 124 7.74 8.17 22.90
C THR A 124 8.87 7.84 23.87
N THR A 125 8.57 7.78 25.16
CA THR A 125 9.53 7.41 26.21
C THR A 125 10.06 5.99 26.02
N HIS A 126 11.36 5.76 26.28
CA HIS A 126 12.10 4.52 25.99
C HIS A 126 11.44 3.23 26.55
N SER A 127 10.71 3.33 27.68
CA SER A 127 9.98 2.22 28.30
C SER A 127 8.78 1.71 27.49
N ASN A 128 8.31 2.46 26.49
CA ASN A 128 7.15 2.13 25.64
C ASN A 128 7.54 1.71 24.21
N SER A 129 8.82 1.47 23.93
CA SER A 129 9.31 1.09 22.58
C SER A 129 8.73 -0.23 22.07
N LEU A 130 8.59 -1.24 22.94
CA LEU A 130 7.91 -2.50 22.59
C LEU A 130 6.40 -2.30 22.37
N ASN A 131 5.82 -1.28 23.00
CA ASN A 131 4.42 -0.90 22.85
C ASN A 131 4.18 -0.12 21.53
N LEU A 132 5.23 0.31 20.83
CA LEU A 132 5.14 0.87 19.48
C LEU A 132 5.09 -0.23 18.42
N LEU A 133 5.84 -1.32 18.62
CA LEU A 133 5.75 -2.50 17.74
C LEU A 133 4.40 -3.20 17.87
N SER A 134 3.80 -3.19 19.07
CA SER A 134 2.44 -3.71 19.25
C SER A 134 1.37 -2.89 18.54
N ILE A 135 1.63 -1.62 18.19
CA ILE A 135 0.73 -0.81 17.34
C ILE A 135 0.79 -1.30 15.88
N LEU A 136 1.96 -1.78 15.44
CA LEU A 136 2.11 -2.39 14.10
C LEU A 136 1.49 -3.80 14.05
N SER A 137 1.61 -4.57 15.14
CA SER A 137 1.07 -5.94 15.24
C SER A 137 -0.33 -6.01 15.84
N GLN A 138 -0.98 -4.87 16.07
CA GLN A 138 -2.38 -4.84 16.50
C GLN A 138 -3.19 -5.18 15.26
N ASP A 139 -3.61 -6.45 15.18
CA ASP A 139 -4.57 -6.93 14.21
C ASP A 139 -5.70 -5.92 14.05
N LEU A 140 -5.86 -5.42 12.83
CA LEU A 140 -7.03 -4.63 12.44
C LEU A 140 -8.34 -5.40 12.66
N SER A 141 -8.29 -6.73 12.82
CA SER A 141 -9.43 -7.60 13.16
C SER A 141 -9.93 -7.44 14.60
N SER A 142 -9.09 -6.98 15.53
CA SER A 142 -9.42 -6.73 16.94
C SER A 142 -9.67 -5.24 17.22
N TYR A 143 -10.38 -4.59 16.31
CA TYR A 143 -10.61 -3.14 16.30
C TYR A 143 -11.48 -2.67 17.48
N SER A 144 -10.84 -2.40 18.62
CA SER A 144 -11.28 -1.28 19.45
C SER A 144 -10.67 -0.03 18.83
N PHE A 145 -11.51 0.87 18.30
CA PHE A 145 -11.08 2.12 17.67
C PHE A 145 -10.33 2.97 18.70
N SER A 146 -9.04 2.75 18.82
CA SER A 146 -8.21 3.37 19.84
C SER A 146 -7.57 4.62 19.25
N LEU A 147 -7.48 5.67 20.07
CA LEU A 147 -6.86 6.94 19.68
C LEU A 147 -5.43 6.79 19.11
N PRO A 148 -4.58 5.88 19.63
CA PRO A 148 -3.25 5.62 19.07
C PRO A 148 -3.27 5.04 17.65
N SER A 149 -4.14 4.07 17.38
CA SER A 149 -4.28 3.45 16.05
C SER A 149 -4.73 4.48 15.00
N ALA A 150 -5.73 5.30 15.34
CA ALA A 150 -6.21 6.35 14.43
C ALA A 150 -5.11 7.39 14.09
N ARG A 151 -4.28 7.77 15.06
CA ARG A 151 -3.15 8.71 14.82
C ARG A 151 -2.11 8.10 13.88
N PHE A 152 -1.79 6.82 14.06
CA PHE A 152 -0.86 6.11 13.19
C PHE A 152 -1.36 6.12 11.75
N THR A 153 -2.60 5.70 11.51
CA THR A 153 -3.19 5.61 10.16
C THR A 153 -3.24 6.98 9.48
N ILE A 154 -3.60 8.05 10.20
CA ILE A 154 -3.65 9.41 9.61
C ILE A 154 -2.24 9.84 9.17
N LEU A 155 -1.23 9.68 10.02
CA LEU A 155 0.14 10.04 9.67
C LEU A 155 0.66 9.19 8.50
N GLN A 156 0.28 7.91 8.46
CA GLN A 156 0.62 6.99 7.39
C GLN A 156 0.00 7.43 6.06
N ILE A 157 -1.28 7.82 6.03
CA ILE A 157 -1.95 8.39 4.84
C ILE A 157 -1.19 9.62 4.35
N ILE A 158 -0.81 10.53 5.25
CA ILE A 158 -0.09 11.75 4.89
C ILE A 158 1.24 11.40 4.22
N VAL A 159 2.05 10.53 4.83
CA VAL A 159 3.36 10.14 4.29
C VAL A 159 3.21 9.41 2.95
N ALA A 160 2.26 8.48 2.85
CA ALA A 160 1.96 7.78 1.61
C ALA A 160 1.52 8.73 0.48
N ALA A 161 0.71 9.75 0.78
CA ALA A 161 0.29 10.75 -0.20
C ALA A 161 1.48 11.56 -0.74
N TYR A 162 2.46 11.88 0.11
CA TYR A 162 3.72 12.51 -0.33
C TYR A 162 4.58 11.57 -1.19
N LEU A 163 4.64 10.28 -0.88
CA LEU A 163 5.35 9.29 -1.70
C LEU A 163 4.73 9.18 -3.11
N TYR A 164 3.40 9.09 -3.20
CA TYR A 164 2.70 9.10 -4.49
C TYR A 164 2.88 10.41 -5.27
N GLN A 165 2.94 11.55 -4.57
CA GLN A 165 3.26 12.82 -5.22
C GLN A 165 4.67 12.83 -5.81
N LEU A 166 5.65 12.27 -5.10
CA LEU A 166 7.02 12.15 -5.58
C LEU A 166 7.08 11.27 -6.82
N GLU A 167 6.43 10.11 -6.81
CA GLU A 167 6.36 9.22 -7.96
C GLU A 167 5.81 9.92 -9.20
N PHE A 168 4.71 10.66 -9.04
CA PHE A 168 4.09 11.41 -10.12
C PHE A 168 5.06 12.45 -10.72
N LEU A 169 5.75 13.21 -9.87
CA LEU A 169 6.72 14.21 -10.32
C LEU A 169 7.90 13.58 -11.06
N VAL A 170 8.41 12.43 -10.57
CA VAL A 170 9.50 11.69 -11.22
C VAL A 170 9.06 11.20 -12.60
N ARG A 171 7.88 10.58 -12.71
CA ARG A 171 7.34 10.13 -13.99
C ARG A 171 7.18 11.27 -14.99
N GLN A 172 6.63 12.40 -14.56
CA GLN A 172 6.51 13.58 -15.42
C GLN A 172 7.86 14.09 -15.93
N ARG A 173 8.88 14.14 -15.06
CA ARG A 173 10.23 14.57 -15.44
C ARG A 173 10.88 13.60 -16.42
N LEU A 174 10.76 12.28 -16.19
CA LEU A 174 11.29 11.26 -17.09
C LEU A 174 10.65 11.34 -18.48
N LEU A 175 9.33 11.52 -18.57
CA LEU A 175 8.62 11.69 -19.83
C LEU A 175 9.01 12.99 -20.56
N ALA A 176 9.25 14.08 -19.80
CA ALA A 176 9.70 15.34 -20.38
C ALA A 176 11.11 15.23 -20.98
N THR A 177 12.03 14.54 -20.31
CA THR A 177 13.39 14.29 -20.82
C THR A 177 13.40 13.30 -21.98
N ALA A 178 12.56 12.27 -21.98
CA ALA A 178 12.49 11.28 -23.06
C ALA A 178 11.90 11.82 -24.37
N ARG A 179 11.23 12.99 -24.34
CA ARG A 179 10.68 13.68 -25.52
C ARG A 179 11.64 14.70 -26.13
N GLN A 180 12.81 14.93 -25.53
CA GLN A 180 13.89 15.77 -26.05
C GLN A 180 14.90 14.92 -26.82
#